data_AF-A0A182VXU1-F1
#
_entry.id   AF-A0A182VXU1-F1
#
_cell.length_a   1.000
_cell.length_b   1.000
_cell.length_c   1.000
_cell.angle_alpha   90.00
_cell.angle_beta   90.00
_cell.angle_gamma   90.00
#
_symmetry.space_group_name_H-M   'P 1'
#
loop_
_entity.id
_entity.type
_entity.pdbx_description
1 polymer ?
#
loop_
_entity_poly.entity_id
_entity_poly.type
_entity_poly.pdbx_seq_one_letter_code
_entity_poly.pdbx_strand_id
1 'polypeptide(L)'
;METLAKRAIKFISPNIHELAQIAQALHYPGPIPTKAMSEYGTVNELLADVRPLGLFVSGTIDHVLVTLGHYGVAVFRRTSPTVPFFDVAHQYQPVPDGSVPQGRYYPGRKHAEIVNVSGAGDSFTSGFIAAALAGRSEPVCVNVALEAAGCALQARGAVADQYFNRTHPCWVNEQGVPFRPLDQ
;
A
#
# COMPACT_ATOMS: atom_id res chain seq x y z
N MET A 1 17.26 -26.39 4.63
CA MET A 1 17.94 -25.38 3.78
C MET A 1 16.90 -24.49 3.09
N GLU A 2 15.89 -24.01 3.84
CA GLU A 2 14.71 -23.29 3.30
C GLU A 2 14.44 -21.96 4.02
N THR A 3 15.18 -21.70 5.10
CA THR A 3 14.91 -20.60 6.02
C THR A 3 15.64 -19.30 5.65
N LEU A 4 16.74 -19.37 4.89
CA LEU A 4 17.56 -18.19 4.57
C LEU A 4 17.01 -17.36 3.39
N ALA A 5 16.36 -17.98 2.40
CA ALA A 5 15.86 -17.26 1.22
C ALA A 5 14.54 -16.51 1.45
N LYS A 6 13.82 -16.82 2.55
CA LYS A 6 12.44 -16.36 2.78
C LYS A 6 12.24 -14.87 3.07
N ARG A 7 13.29 -14.03 3.06
CA ARG A 7 13.16 -12.63 3.53
C ARG A 7 13.95 -11.58 2.73
N ALA A 8 14.27 -11.83 1.46
CA ALA A 8 14.93 -10.82 0.62
C ALA A 8 14.01 -9.63 0.28
N ILE A 9 12.72 -9.91 0.05
CA ILE A 9 11.73 -8.89 -0.32
C ILE A 9 11.07 -8.34 0.95
N LYS A 10 11.21 -7.03 1.17
CA LYS A 10 10.64 -6.32 2.33
C LYS A 10 9.32 -5.62 2.02
N PHE A 11 9.19 -5.10 0.80
CA PHE A 11 8.04 -4.34 0.34
C PHE A 11 7.54 -4.91 -0.97
N ILE A 12 6.22 -4.99 -1.12
CA ILE A 12 5.54 -5.18 -2.41
C ILE A 12 4.33 -4.25 -2.47
N SER A 13 3.96 -3.81 -3.67
CA SER A 13 2.83 -2.91 -3.90
C SER A 13 1.84 -3.46 -4.93
N PRO A 14 1.31 -4.68 -4.77
CA PRO A 14 0.50 -5.32 -5.80
C PRO A 14 -0.86 -4.63 -5.96
N ASN A 15 -1.51 -4.79 -7.10
CA ASN A 15 -2.98 -4.67 -7.18
C ASN A 15 -3.67 -5.96 -6.67
N ILE A 16 -5.00 -6.01 -6.65
CA ILE A 16 -5.72 -7.21 -6.18
C ILE A 16 -5.45 -8.48 -7.00
N HIS A 17 -5.31 -8.38 -8.32
CA HIS A 17 -5.02 -9.53 -9.18
C HIS A 17 -3.62 -10.07 -8.90
N GLU A 18 -2.64 -9.19 -8.80
CA GLU A 18 -1.27 -9.54 -8.45
C GLU A 18 -1.19 -10.13 -7.03
N LEU A 19 -1.95 -9.59 -6.07
CA LEU A 19 -2.03 -10.13 -4.72
C LEU A 19 -2.57 -11.56 -4.73
N ALA A 20 -3.63 -11.83 -5.50
CA ALA A 20 -4.20 -13.16 -5.68
C ALA A 20 -3.18 -14.14 -6.28
N GLN A 21 -2.43 -13.73 -7.31
CA GLN A 21 -1.38 -14.55 -7.90
C GLN A 21 -0.23 -14.83 -6.94
N ILE A 22 0.21 -13.82 -6.17
CA ILE A 22 1.25 -13.98 -5.14
C ILE A 22 0.77 -14.93 -4.05
N ALA A 23 -0.46 -14.76 -3.56
CA ALA A 23 -1.04 -15.63 -2.54
C ALA A 23 -1.15 -17.08 -3.04
N GLN A 24 -1.57 -17.28 -4.29
CA GLN A 24 -1.62 -18.60 -4.93
C GLN A 24 -0.22 -19.23 -5.04
N ALA A 25 0.78 -18.45 -5.47
CA ALA A 25 2.18 -18.90 -5.56
C ALA A 25 2.78 -19.25 -4.19
N LEU A 26 2.33 -18.58 -3.13
CA LEU A 26 2.68 -18.87 -1.73
C LEU A 26 1.82 -19.99 -1.11
N HIS A 27 0.99 -20.68 -1.91
CA HIS A 27 0.12 -21.77 -1.48
C HIS A 27 -0.94 -21.37 -0.44
N TYR A 28 -1.59 -20.23 -0.65
CA TYR A 28 -2.73 -19.81 0.16
C TYR A 28 -3.82 -20.90 0.19
N PRO A 29 -4.27 -21.35 1.38
CA PRO A 29 -5.20 -22.47 1.49
C PRO A 29 -6.68 -22.09 1.27
N GLY A 30 -6.99 -20.79 1.21
CA GLY A 30 -8.36 -20.30 1.03
C GLY A 30 -8.74 -20.03 -0.43
N PRO A 31 -9.96 -19.53 -0.67
CA PRO A 31 -10.42 -19.20 -2.01
C PRO A 31 -9.60 -18.04 -2.61
N ILE A 32 -9.31 -18.14 -3.91
CA ILE A 32 -8.67 -17.07 -4.67
C ILE A 32 -9.75 -16.27 -5.42
N PRO A 33 -9.85 -14.95 -5.23
CA PRO A 33 -10.79 -14.10 -5.96
C PRO A 33 -10.48 -14.13 -7.46
N THR A 34 -11.53 -14.24 -8.27
CA THR A 34 -11.44 -14.19 -9.74
C THR A 34 -12.16 -12.98 -10.33
N LYS A 35 -12.76 -12.13 -9.48
CA LYS A 35 -13.51 -10.95 -9.89
C LYS A 35 -12.57 -9.88 -10.45
N ALA A 36 -12.92 -9.29 -11.58
CA ALA A 36 -12.33 -8.05 -12.05
C ALA A 36 -12.64 -6.90 -11.07
N MET A 37 -11.79 -5.88 -11.03
CA MET A 37 -11.99 -4.69 -10.17
C MET A 37 -13.36 -4.03 -10.39
N SER A 38 -13.87 -4.06 -11.62
CA SER A 38 -15.17 -3.48 -12.00
C SER A 38 -16.39 -4.28 -11.52
N GLU A 39 -16.20 -5.53 -11.07
CA GLU A 39 -17.28 -6.39 -10.59
C GLU A 39 -17.61 -6.15 -9.11
N TYR A 40 -16.73 -5.47 -8.37
CA TYR A 40 -16.98 -5.11 -6.98
C TYR A 40 -18.01 -3.98 -6.90
N GLY A 41 -19.14 -4.23 -6.24
CA GLY A 41 -20.18 -3.23 -6.06
C GLY A 41 -19.89 -2.26 -4.90
N THR A 42 -19.13 -2.72 -3.91
CA THR A 42 -18.77 -1.90 -2.74
C THR A 42 -17.35 -2.14 -2.27
N VAL A 43 -16.78 -1.15 -1.58
CA VAL A 43 -15.47 -1.28 -0.94
C VAL A 43 -15.43 -2.42 0.10
N ASN A 44 -16.55 -2.69 0.79
CA ASN A 44 -16.58 -3.75 1.80
C ASN A 44 -16.50 -5.14 1.17
N GLU A 45 -17.14 -5.33 0.02
CA GLU A 45 -17.02 -6.56 -0.77
C GLU A 45 -15.58 -6.77 -1.25
N LEU A 46 -14.95 -5.72 -1.78
CA LEU A 46 -13.55 -5.75 -2.18
C LEU A 46 -12.62 -6.10 -1.01
N LEU A 47 -12.81 -5.45 0.14
CA LEU A 47 -11.97 -5.67 1.31
C LEU A 47 -12.18 -7.05 1.95
N ALA A 48 -13.35 -7.68 1.77
CA ALA A 48 -13.58 -9.06 2.19
C ALA A 48 -12.68 -10.06 1.43
N ASP A 49 -12.41 -9.80 0.15
CA ASP A 49 -11.49 -10.59 -0.68
C ASP A 49 -10.02 -10.23 -0.44
N VAL A 50 -9.70 -8.94 -0.28
CA VAL A 50 -8.32 -8.45 -0.11
C VAL A 50 -7.74 -8.83 1.23
N ARG A 51 -8.51 -8.71 2.32
CA ARG A 51 -8.05 -8.93 3.69
C ARG A 51 -7.37 -10.28 3.91
N PRO A 52 -8.01 -11.43 3.62
CA PRO A 52 -7.40 -12.73 3.93
C PRO A 52 -6.10 -12.96 3.15
N LEU A 53 -6.04 -12.53 1.89
CA LEU A 53 -4.83 -12.63 1.07
C LEU A 53 -3.72 -11.72 1.60
N GLY A 54 -4.03 -10.46 1.91
CA GLY A 54 -3.06 -9.49 2.42
C GLY A 54 -2.46 -9.94 3.75
N LEU A 55 -3.28 -10.42 4.68
CA LEU A 55 -2.81 -10.99 5.95
C LEU A 55 -1.89 -12.19 5.73
N PHE A 56 -2.27 -13.11 4.83
CA PHE A 56 -1.46 -14.28 4.51
C PHE A 56 -0.11 -13.93 3.88
N VAL A 57 -0.10 -13.09 2.85
CA VAL A 57 1.13 -12.66 2.16
C VAL A 57 2.03 -11.87 3.11
N SER A 58 1.44 -11.05 3.99
CA SER A 58 2.16 -10.38 5.07
C SER A 58 2.59 -11.30 6.21
N GLY A 59 2.38 -12.62 6.12
CA GLY A 59 3.11 -13.60 6.93
C GLY A 59 4.52 -13.88 6.41
N THR A 60 4.76 -13.61 5.12
CA THR A 60 6.04 -13.88 4.44
C THR A 60 6.80 -12.60 4.10
N ILE A 61 6.11 -11.58 3.58
CA ILE A 61 6.69 -10.28 3.20
C ILE A 61 6.36 -9.24 4.28
N ASP A 62 7.29 -8.36 4.62
CA ASP A 62 7.16 -7.47 5.77
C ASP A 62 6.08 -6.39 5.59
N HIS A 63 5.98 -5.83 4.39
CA HIS A 63 5.06 -4.75 4.05
C HIS A 63 4.39 -5.00 2.70
N VAL A 64 3.06 -5.13 2.70
CA VAL A 64 2.25 -5.38 1.50
C VAL A 64 1.29 -4.20 1.31
N LEU A 65 1.46 -3.44 0.24
CA LEU A 65 0.65 -2.26 -0.09
C LEU A 65 -0.28 -2.59 -1.26
N VAL A 66 -1.49 -3.05 -0.98
CA VAL A 66 -2.42 -3.49 -2.01
C VAL A 66 -3.17 -2.30 -2.59
N THR A 67 -2.88 -1.96 -3.85
CA THR A 67 -3.58 -0.89 -4.57
C THR A 67 -4.96 -1.36 -5.03
N LEU A 68 -5.98 -0.55 -4.76
CA LEU A 68 -7.42 -0.88 -4.94
C LEU A 68 -8.10 0.05 -5.96
N GLY A 69 -7.32 0.62 -6.88
CA GLY A 69 -7.79 1.62 -7.84
C GLY A 69 -8.43 2.82 -7.14
N HIS A 70 -9.62 3.22 -7.60
CA HIS A 70 -10.34 4.36 -7.03
C HIS A 70 -10.78 4.16 -5.57
N TYR A 71 -10.81 2.92 -5.06
CA TYR A 71 -11.09 2.66 -3.65
C TYR A 71 -9.92 3.04 -2.74
N GLY A 72 -8.68 3.15 -3.25
CA GLY A 72 -7.51 3.54 -2.44
C GLY A 72 -6.51 2.42 -2.25
N VAL A 73 -6.09 2.16 -1.00
CA VAL A 73 -5.05 1.19 -0.70
C VAL A 73 -5.32 0.44 0.62
N ALA A 74 -5.00 -0.84 0.66
CA ALA A 74 -4.92 -1.62 1.90
C ALA A 74 -3.46 -1.94 2.23
N VAL A 75 -3.00 -1.56 3.42
CA VAL A 75 -1.65 -1.83 3.90
C VAL A 75 -1.70 -2.99 4.90
N PHE A 76 -0.88 -4.00 4.66
CA PHE A 76 -0.69 -5.13 5.56
C PHE A 76 0.76 -5.16 6.03
N ARG A 77 0.95 -5.12 7.36
CA ARG A 77 2.25 -5.27 8.01
C ARG A 77 2.03 -5.75 9.45
N ARG A 78 3.12 -6.09 10.14
CA ARG A 78 3.06 -6.64 11.51
C ARG A 78 3.53 -5.63 12.56
N THR A 79 3.44 -4.33 12.28
CA THR A 79 3.78 -3.27 13.24
C THR A 79 2.73 -2.17 13.24
N SER A 80 2.71 -1.38 14.32
CA SER A 80 1.84 -0.21 14.46
C SER A 80 2.05 0.77 13.29
N PRO A 81 0.98 1.46 12.82
CA PRO A 81 1.08 2.50 11.79
C PRO A 81 1.99 3.67 12.18
N THR A 82 2.21 3.89 13.48
CA THR A 82 3.10 4.95 13.98
C THR A 82 4.58 4.59 13.90
N VAL A 83 4.92 3.30 13.74
CA VAL A 83 6.31 2.84 13.63
C VAL A 83 6.81 3.12 12.19
N PRO A 84 7.87 3.93 12.02
CA PRO A 84 8.45 4.20 10.70
C PRO A 84 9.05 2.94 10.07
N PHE A 85 9.27 2.99 8.75
CA PHE A 85 9.85 1.88 7.98
C PHE A 85 11.38 1.90 7.99
N PHE A 86 11.96 3.09 8.07
CA PHE A 86 13.39 3.33 8.09
C PHE A 86 13.74 4.21 9.29
N ASP A 87 14.92 4.05 9.85
CA ASP A 87 15.42 4.91 10.92
C ASP A 87 16.05 6.21 10.38
N VAL A 88 16.57 7.04 11.27
CA VAL A 88 17.23 8.32 10.92
C VAL A 88 18.52 8.15 10.11
N ALA A 89 19.10 6.94 10.09
CA ALA A 89 20.26 6.58 9.28
C ALA A 89 19.85 5.88 7.97
N HIS A 90 18.57 5.97 7.60
CA HIS A 90 17.96 5.32 6.44
C HIS A 90 18.10 3.79 6.43
N GLN A 91 18.31 3.16 7.59
CA GLN A 91 18.34 1.71 7.71
C GLN A 91 16.93 1.17 7.87
N TYR A 92 16.66 0.04 7.21
CA TYR A 92 15.39 -0.64 7.33
C TYR A 92 15.15 -1.10 8.78
N GLN A 93 13.99 -0.76 9.34
CA GLN A 93 13.59 -1.20 10.67
C GLN A 93 12.92 -2.57 10.58
N PRO A 94 13.55 -3.64 11.09
CA PRO A 94 13.00 -4.98 10.97
C PRO A 94 11.71 -5.12 11.79
N VAL A 95 10.78 -5.91 11.26
CA VAL A 95 9.58 -6.31 11.97
C VAL A 95 9.95 -7.17 13.19
N PRO A 96 9.47 -6.86 14.41
CA PRO A 96 9.79 -7.64 15.60
C PRO A 96 9.28 -9.08 15.51
N ASP A 97 10.05 -10.02 16.05
CA ASP A 97 9.67 -11.43 16.09
C ASP A 97 8.40 -11.64 16.93
N GLY A 98 7.54 -12.58 16.50
CA GLY A 98 6.26 -12.88 17.13
C GLY A 98 5.13 -11.87 16.83
N SER A 99 5.40 -10.81 16.06
CA SER A 99 4.37 -9.85 15.68
C SER A 99 3.33 -10.45 14.73
N VAL A 100 2.06 -10.09 14.94
CA VAL A 100 0.91 -10.61 14.17
C VAL A 100 0.61 -9.69 12.98
N PRO A 101 0.30 -10.24 11.78
CA PRO A 101 -0.26 -9.50 10.65
C PRO A 101 -1.46 -8.63 11.01
N GLN A 102 -1.46 -7.40 10.52
CA GLN A 102 -2.53 -6.43 10.67
C GLN A 102 -2.82 -5.75 9.34
N GLY A 103 -4.10 -5.50 9.06
CA GLY A 103 -4.53 -4.77 7.86
C GLY A 103 -5.12 -3.40 8.17
N ARG A 104 -4.83 -2.41 7.32
CA ARG A 104 -5.41 -1.06 7.40
C ARG A 104 -5.81 -0.57 6.03
N TYR A 105 -7.03 -0.09 5.89
CA TYR A 105 -7.56 0.47 4.66
C TYR A 105 -7.55 2.00 4.70
N TYR A 106 -6.96 2.58 3.66
CA TYR A 106 -6.91 4.01 3.43
C TYR A 106 -7.75 4.34 2.19
N PRO A 107 -8.82 5.15 2.33
CA PRO A 107 -9.69 5.47 1.21
C PRO A 107 -8.97 6.30 0.16
N GLY A 108 -9.27 5.99 -1.10
CA GLY A 108 -8.80 6.74 -2.25
C GLY A 108 -9.34 8.17 -2.26
N ARG A 109 -8.62 9.06 -2.93
CA ARG A 109 -9.04 10.45 -3.10
C ARG A 109 -9.92 10.58 -4.33
N LYS A 110 -10.94 11.43 -4.22
CA LYS A 110 -11.74 11.82 -5.37
C LYS A 110 -10.97 12.87 -6.16
N HIS A 111 -10.78 12.62 -7.44
CA HIS A 111 -10.21 13.58 -8.37
C HIS A 111 -11.33 14.08 -9.29
N ALA A 112 -11.45 15.40 -9.44
CA ALA A 112 -12.48 16.02 -10.26
C ALA A 112 -12.29 15.69 -11.75
N GLU A 113 -11.03 15.56 -12.17
CA GLU A 113 -10.64 15.23 -13.53
C GLU A 113 -9.59 14.11 -13.50
N ILE A 114 -9.83 13.05 -14.27
CA ILE A 114 -8.87 11.98 -14.52
C ILE A 114 -8.55 12.03 -16.01
N VAL A 115 -7.28 12.28 -16.34
CA VAL A 115 -6.77 12.37 -17.71
C VAL A 115 -6.22 11.01 -18.16
N ASN A 116 -5.50 10.33 -17.28
CA ASN A 116 -4.87 9.03 -17.56
C ASN A 116 -4.81 8.20 -16.26
N VAL A 117 -4.84 6.87 -16.34
CA VAL A 117 -4.65 5.97 -15.18
C VAL A 117 -3.30 5.26 -15.18
N SER A 118 -2.57 5.38 -16.29
CA SER A 118 -1.23 4.79 -16.45
C SER A 118 -0.26 5.43 -15.47
N GLY A 119 0.53 4.61 -14.76
CA GLY A 119 1.55 5.09 -13.82
C GLY A 119 1.03 5.68 -12.50
N ALA A 120 -0.28 5.64 -12.24
CA ALA A 120 -0.82 5.99 -10.92
C ALA A 120 -0.27 5.08 -9.80
N GLY A 121 -0.11 3.78 -10.09
CA GLY A 121 0.52 2.83 -9.18
C GLY A 121 2.02 3.12 -8.94
N ASP A 122 2.77 3.44 -9.99
CA ASP A 122 4.19 3.79 -9.88
C ASP A 122 4.40 5.10 -9.10
N SER A 123 3.51 6.08 -9.34
CA SER A 123 3.51 7.35 -8.60
C SER A 123 3.11 7.17 -7.14
N PHE A 124 2.14 6.30 -6.86
CA PHE A 124 1.83 5.89 -5.49
C PHE A 124 3.07 5.30 -4.81
N THR A 125 3.69 4.30 -5.42
CA THR A 125 4.85 3.60 -4.86
C THR A 125 6.03 4.52 -4.65
N SER A 126 6.34 5.40 -5.61
CA SER A 126 7.43 6.38 -5.47
C SER A 126 7.17 7.42 -4.37
N GLY A 127 5.94 7.94 -4.27
CA GLY A 127 5.54 8.84 -3.19
C GLY A 127 5.64 8.17 -1.81
N PHE A 128 5.22 6.90 -1.71
CA PHE A 128 5.37 6.11 -0.50
C PHE A 128 6.84 5.93 -0.10
N ILE A 129 7.69 5.52 -1.05
CA ILE A 129 9.14 5.32 -0.82
C ILE A 129 9.78 6.63 -0.37
N ALA A 130 9.48 7.75 -1.03
CA ALA A 130 10.04 9.05 -0.68
C ALA A 130 9.72 9.45 0.77
N ALA A 131 8.47 9.25 1.21
CA ALA A 131 8.06 9.53 2.58
C ALA A 131 8.62 8.53 3.60
N ALA A 132 8.69 7.24 3.24
CA ALA A 132 9.25 6.20 4.09
C ALA A 132 10.74 6.44 4.37
N LEU A 133 11.53 6.77 3.33
CA LEU A 133 12.95 7.11 3.47
C LEU A 133 13.19 8.39 4.28
N ALA A 134 12.20 9.28 4.33
CA ALA A 134 12.20 10.47 5.19
C ALA A 134 11.75 10.17 6.64
N GLY A 135 11.65 8.89 7.03
CA GLY A 135 11.31 8.46 8.39
C GLY A 135 9.87 8.75 8.80
N ARG A 136 8.96 8.96 7.83
CA ARG A 136 7.57 9.29 8.14
C ARG A 136 6.79 8.03 8.57
N SER A 137 5.73 8.25 9.35
CA SER A 137 4.79 7.19 9.76
C SER A 137 3.99 6.67 8.55
N GLU A 138 3.39 5.48 8.67
CA GLU A 138 2.61 4.88 7.59
C GLU A 138 1.44 5.75 7.10
N PRO A 139 0.59 6.33 7.97
CA PRO A 139 -0.46 7.24 7.52
C PRO A 139 0.06 8.43 6.71
N VAL A 140 1.24 8.95 7.05
CA VAL A 140 1.86 10.05 6.29
C VAL A 140 2.42 9.54 4.97
N CYS A 141 3.06 8.37 4.96
CA CYS A 141 3.57 7.77 3.73
C CYS A 141 2.44 7.52 2.73
N VAL A 142 1.31 6.97 3.18
CA VAL A 142 0.14 6.77 2.34
C VAL A 142 -0.45 8.12 1.89
N ASN A 143 -0.43 9.15 2.73
CA ASN A 143 -0.95 10.47 2.37
C ASN A 143 -0.15 11.10 1.21
N VAL A 144 1.17 11.01 1.27
CA VAL A 144 2.08 11.45 0.20
C VAL A 144 1.90 10.60 -1.05
N ALA A 145 1.79 9.28 -0.90
CA ALA A 145 1.58 8.34 -2.01
C ALA A 145 0.26 8.61 -2.77
N LEU A 146 -0.84 8.85 -2.06
CA LEU A 146 -2.13 9.18 -2.68
C LEU A 146 -2.10 10.53 -3.40
N GLU A 147 -1.37 11.52 -2.88
CA GLU A 147 -1.15 12.79 -3.59
C GLU A 147 -0.36 12.57 -4.88
N ALA A 148 0.73 11.80 -4.83
CA ALA A 148 1.57 11.52 -5.99
C ALA A 148 0.79 10.75 -7.08
N ALA A 149 0.00 9.75 -6.68
CA ALA A 149 -0.92 9.07 -7.59
C ALA A 149 -1.91 10.04 -8.22
N GLY A 150 -2.47 10.96 -7.43
CA GLY A 150 -3.35 12.02 -7.90
C GLY A 150 -2.74 12.91 -8.98
N CYS A 151 -1.48 13.32 -8.81
CA CYS A 151 -0.76 14.08 -9.84
C CYS A 151 -0.66 13.30 -11.15
N ALA A 152 -0.33 12.01 -11.10
CA ALA A 152 -0.26 11.17 -12.29
C ALA A 152 -1.64 10.97 -12.95
N LEU A 153 -2.70 10.83 -12.15
CA LEU A 153 -4.06 10.72 -12.67
C LEU A 153 -4.49 11.95 -13.50
N GLN A 154 -3.92 13.11 -13.22
CA GLN A 154 -4.20 14.39 -13.88
C GLN A 154 -3.20 14.71 -15.00
N ALA A 155 -2.17 13.89 -15.17
CA ALA A 155 -1.15 14.06 -16.20
C ALA A 155 -1.55 13.35 -17.50
N ARG A 156 -0.99 13.83 -18.62
CA ARG A 156 -1.14 13.14 -19.92
C ARG A 156 -0.25 11.88 -19.98
N GLY A 157 0.96 11.98 -19.42
CA GLY A 157 1.91 10.88 -19.34
C GLY A 157 1.66 9.95 -18.14
N ALA A 158 2.47 8.89 -18.03
CA ALA A 158 2.42 7.97 -16.89
C ALA A 158 2.97 8.61 -15.58
N VAL A 159 3.72 9.69 -15.71
CA VAL A 159 4.23 10.50 -14.60
C VAL A 159 3.84 11.96 -14.84
N ALA A 160 3.65 12.70 -13.76
CA ALA A 160 3.37 14.13 -13.85
C ALA A 160 4.64 14.92 -14.20
N ASP A 161 4.49 16.01 -14.95
CA ASP A 161 5.60 16.90 -15.29
C ASP A 161 6.21 17.54 -14.03
N GLN A 162 5.36 17.79 -13.03
CA GLN A 162 5.76 18.32 -11.74
C GLN A 162 4.93 17.69 -10.62
N TYR A 163 5.63 17.24 -9.57
CA TYR A 163 5.02 16.87 -8.30
C TYR A 163 5.18 18.01 -7.29
N PHE A 164 4.50 17.87 -6.15
CA PHE A 164 4.58 18.78 -5.02
C PHE A 164 5.90 18.63 -4.22
N ASN A 165 6.20 19.62 -3.38
CA ASN A 165 7.39 19.63 -2.54
C ASN A 165 7.06 19.24 -1.07
N ARG A 166 8.07 19.24 -0.19
CA ARG A 166 7.92 18.88 1.23
C ARG A 166 7.10 19.86 2.07
N THR A 167 6.74 21.04 1.55
CA THR A 167 5.86 21.98 2.23
C THR A 167 4.38 21.71 1.94
N HIS A 168 4.07 20.76 1.06
CA HIS A 168 2.70 20.38 0.72
C HIS A 168 1.95 19.80 1.94
N PRO A 169 0.63 20.04 2.09
CA PRO A 169 -0.19 19.49 3.18
C PRO A 169 -0.04 17.98 3.40
N CYS A 170 0.18 17.21 2.33
CA CYS A 170 0.38 15.76 2.44
C CYS A 170 1.64 15.37 3.23
N TRP A 171 2.66 16.24 3.26
CA TRP A 171 3.90 16.09 4.02
C TRP A 171 3.83 16.69 5.41
N VAL A 172 3.20 17.85 5.59
CA VAL A 172 3.24 18.56 6.89
C VAL A 172 2.22 18.05 7.91
N ASN A 173 1.15 17.41 7.45
CA ASN A 173 0.18 16.76 8.34
C ASN A 173 0.79 15.49 8.96
N GLU A 174 1.19 15.55 10.23
CA GLU A 174 1.80 14.43 10.96
C GLU A 174 0.83 13.31 11.31
N GLN A 175 -0.48 13.60 11.38
CA GLN A 175 -1.51 12.59 11.56
C GLN A 175 -1.67 11.74 10.28
N GLY A 176 -1.32 12.28 9.11
CA GLY A 176 -1.46 11.62 7.83
C GLY A 176 -2.92 11.42 7.40
N VAL A 177 -3.17 10.43 6.55
CA VAL A 177 -4.53 10.06 6.12
C VAL A 177 -5.19 9.12 7.13
N PRO A 178 -6.48 9.32 7.48
CA PRO A 178 -7.19 8.39 8.37
C PRO A 178 -7.34 7.01 7.71
N PHE A 179 -7.37 5.97 8.54
CA PHE A 179 -7.57 4.60 8.08
C PHE A 179 -8.64 3.86 8.89
N ARG A 180 -9.20 2.82 8.28
CA ARG A 180 -10.04 1.83 8.92
C ARG A 180 -9.23 0.56 9.17
N PRO A 181 -9.09 0.08 10.43
CA PRO A 181 -8.53 -1.24 10.68
C PRO A 181 -9.33 -2.33 9.95
N LEU A 182 -8.64 -3.33 9.40
CA LEU A 182 -9.27 -4.49 8.78
C LEU A 182 -9.32 -5.69 9.73
N ASP A 183 -8.76 -5.59 10.92
CA ASP A 183 -8.66 -6.71 11.87
C ASP A 183 -9.91 -6.86 12.76
N GLN A 184 -10.95 -6.04 12.51
CA GLN A 184 -12.25 -6.05 13.19
C GLN A 184 -13.34 -6.62 12.28
#